data_AF-B4MST4-F1
#
_entry.id   AF-B4MST4-F1
#
_cell.length_a   1.000
_cell.length_b   1.000
_cell.length_c   1.000
_cell.angle_alpha   90.00
_cell.angle_beta   90.00
_cell.angle_gamma   90.00
#
_symmetry.space_group_name_H-M   'P 1'
#
loop_
_entity.id
_entity.type
_entity.pdbx_description
1 polymer ?
#
loop_
_entity_poly.entity_id
_entity_poly.type
_entity_poly.pdbx_seq_one_letter_code
_entity_poly.pdbx_strand_id
1 'polypeptide(L)'
;MSFIMVNATTRPTATPPRCVLPSVCIRGSPRVCGRNPQGQCQRYNNICELLESNRQRINVGVVHVRDGECRTVRGVGGSHRRPCYRACPPRPVVCKQTPASQHICVRTRNNRECKVLANRCQLRNQNCHARPRNNWLRTDRRRCGKLTLGDKPHACLNIPIITIEPRTPTRSPPCTSNSKPCTSNSNSCNSDSNS
;
A
#
# COMPACT_ATOMS: atom_id res chain seq x y z
N MET A 1 -40.73 19.43 49.50
CA MET A 1 -40.57 18.65 48.26
C MET A 1 -39.97 19.57 47.22
N SER A 2 -38.66 19.45 46.98
CA SER A 2 -37.91 20.37 46.10
C SER A 2 -37.60 19.68 44.78
N PHE A 3 -38.10 20.22 43.68
CA PHE A 3 -37.87 19.72 42.32
C PHE A 3 -36.53 20.25 41.80
N ILE A 4 -35.64 19.34 41.39
CA ILE A 4 -34.39 19.69 40.69
C ILE A 4 -34.71 19.76 39.20
N MET A 5 -34.66 20.97 38.65
CA MET A 5 -34.76 21.23 37.20
C MET A 5 -33.52 20.67 36.50
N VAL A 6 -33.72 19.80 35.52
CA VAL A 6 -32.67 19.23 34.67
C VAL A 6 -32.30 20.29 33.61
N ASN A 7 -31.11 20.88 33.70
CA ASN A 7 -30.63 21.81 32.70
C ASN A 7 -30.30 21.06 31.39
N ALA A 8 -31.01 21.41 30.32
CA ALA A 8 -30.75 20.91 28.98
C ALA A 8 -29.34 21.37 28.53
N THR A 9 -28.43 20.41 28.37
CA THR A 9 -27.11 20.67 27.81
C THR A 9 -27.25 20.99 26.32
N THR A 10 -27.16 22.27 25.98
CA THR A 10 -27.07 22.74 24.60
C THR A 10 -25.76 22.24 23.99
N ARG A 11 -25.85 21.32 23.04
CA ARG A 11 -24.72 20.87 22.22
C ARG A 11 -24.35 22.04 21.29
N PRO A 12 -23.15 22.66 21.39
CA PRO A 12 -22.75 23.65 20.42
C PRO A 12 -22.69 22.97 19.05
N THR A 13 -23.55 23.40 18.14
CA THR A 13 -23.51 23.05 16.72
C THR A 13 -22.20 23.62 16.17
N ALA A 14 -21.14 22.81 16.24
CA ALA A 14 -19.84 23.17 15.71
C ALA A 14 -19.99 23.37 14.20
N THR A 15 -20.05 24.63 13.79
CA THR A 15 -19.95 25.02 12.39
C THR A 15 -18.66 24.39 11.86
N PRO A 16 -18.69 23.66 10.73
CA PRO A 16 -17.46 23.15 10.15
C PRO A 16 -16.52 24.34 9.93
N PRO A 17 -15.24 24.27 10.33
CA PRO A 17 -14.32 25.38 10.18
C PRO A 17 -14.29 25.76 8.70
N ARG A 18 -14.68 27.01 8.40
CA ARG A 18 -14.54 27.56 7.05
C ARG A 18 -13.05 27.61 6.74
N CYS A 19 -12.63 26.87 5.72
CA CYS A 19 -11.30 26.99 5.17
C CYS A 19 -11.18 28.35 4.48
N VAL A 20 -10.81 29.39 5.23
CA VAL A 20 -10.36 30.65 4.64
C VAL A 20 -9.03 30.32 3.96
N LEU A 21 -8.96 30.55 2.65
CA LEU A 21 -7.72 30.40 1.89
C LEU A 21 -6.69 31.37 2.50
N PRO A 22 -5.65 30.91 3.23
CA PRO A 22 -4.69 31.85 3.76
C PRO A 22 -3.92 32.45 2.60
N SER A 23 -3.86 33.78 2.62
CA SER A 23 -2.98 34.61 1.82
C SER A 23 -1.55 34.12 2.00
N VAL A 24 -0.94 33.70 0.88
CA VAL A 24 0.51 33.52 0.63
C VAL A 24 1.26 32.69 1.68
N CYS A 25 1.92 31.60 1.27
CA CYS A 25 2.72 30.83 2.21
C CYS A 25 3.86 31.66 2.79
N ILE A 26 3.70 32.03 4.06
CA ILE A 26 4.75 32.64 4.87
C ILE A 26 5.76 31.58 5.29
N ARG A 27 6.98 32.00 5.60
CA ARG A 27 8.09 31.11 5.98
C ARG A 27 7.78 30.18 7.17
N GLY A 28 6.80 30.55 8.00
CA GLY A 28 6.32 29.77 9.16
C GLY A 28 5.08 28.91 8.92
N SER A 29 4.59 28.79 7.68
CA SER A 29 3.43 27.94 7.39
C SER A 29 3.69 26.48 7.81
N PRO A 30 2.69 25.80 8.40
CA PRO A 30 2.86 24.43 8.87
C PRO A 30 3.07 23.47 7.70
N ARG A 31 3.79 22.39 7.98
CA ARG A 31 3.92 21.25 7.06
C ARG A 31 2.56 20.62 6.81
N VAL A 32 2.35 20.13 5.60
CA VAL A 32 1.10 19.49 5.20
C VAL A 32 1.34 18.10 4.63
N CYS A 33 0.29 17.27 4.66
CA CYS A 33 0.31 15.94 4.08
C CYS A 33 -0.41 15.94 2.73
N GLY A 34 0.24 15.41 1.69
CA GLY A 34 -0.36 15.20 0.38
C GLY A 34 -0.42 13.72 0.04
N ARG A 35 -1.54 13.28 -0.55
CA ARG A 35 -1.75 11.92 -1.06
C ARG A 35 -1.78 11.93 -2.58
N ASN A 36 -0.95 11.09 -3.20
CA ASN A 36 -0.95 10.89 -4.65
C ASN A 36 -2.03 9.90 -5.11
N PRO A 37 -2.32 9.81 -6.43
CA PRO A 37 -3.29 8.86 -6.97
C PRO A 37 -2.97 7.38 -6.67
N GLN A 38 -1.69 7.06 -6.45
CA GLN A 38 -1.21 5.72 -6.07
C GLN A 38 -1.48 5.39 -4.58
N GLY A 39 -2.08 6.30 -3.81
CA GLY A 39 -2.41 6.10 -2.39
C GLY A 39 -1.21 6.21 -1.45
N GLN A 40 -0.13 6.83 -1.91
CA GLN A 40 1.05 7.13 -1.12
C GLN A 40 0.99 8.57 -0.59
N CYS A 41 1.44 8.75 0.64
CA CYS A 41 1.51 10.01 1.33
C CYS A 41 2.92 10.56 1.34
N GLN A 42 3.02 11.88 1.22
CA GLN A 42 4.26 12.67 1.25
C GLN A 42 4.00 13.94 2.06
N ARG A 43 4.99 14.36 2.85
CA ARG A 43 4.95 15.67 3.52
C ARG A 43 5.53 16.74 2.61
N TYR A 44 4.92 17.91 2.66
CA TYR A 44 5.37 19.15 2.03
C TYR A 44 5.71 20.15 3.14
N ASN A 45 6.63 21.07 2.89
CA ASN A 45 7.01 22.11 3.85
C ASN A 45 5.82 23.00 4.21
N ASN A 46 4.94 23.26 3.24
CA ASN A 46 3.69 23.99 3.42
C ASN A 46 2.72 23.68 2.27
N ILE A 47 1.52 24.26 2.35
CA ILE A 47 0.47 24.07 1.34
C ILE A 47 0.84 24.63 -0.04
N CYS A 48 1.61 25.72 -0.13
CA CYS A 48 2.00 26.28 -1.42
C CYS A 48 3.00 25.40 -2.15
N GLU A 49 3.92 24.73 -1.44
CA GLU A 49 4.81 23.76 -2.09
C GLU A 49 3.99 22.62 -2.72
N LEU A 50 2.93 22.16 -2.06
CA LEU A 50 2.02 21.16 -2.63
C LEU A 50 1.31 21.71 -3.87
N LEU A 51 0.72 22.91 -3.77
CA LEU A 51 0.01 23.54 -4.89
C LEU A 51 0.93 23.83 -6.08
N GLU A 52 2.15 24.31 -5.81
CA GLU A 52 3.17 24.57 -6.82
C GLU A 52 3.63 23.27 -7.47
N SER A 53 3.83 22.21 -6.69
CA SER A 53 4.15 20.88 -7.22
C SER A 53 3.05 20.31 -8.12
N ASN A 54 1.78 20.64 -7.87
CA ASN A 54 0.67 20.29 -8.75
C ASN A 54 0.69 21.15 -10.03
N ARG A 55 0.93 22.46 -9.89
CA ARG A 55 1.02 23.42 -11.01
C ARG A 55 2.14 23.03 -11.99
N GLN A 56 3.30 22.67 -11.47
CA GLN A 56 4.47 22.24 -12.25
C GLN A 56 4.36 20.80 -12.77
N ARG A 57 3.26 20.09 -12.48
CA ARG A 57 3.03 18.68 -12.87
C ARG A 57 4.13 17.71 -12.41
N ILE A 58 4.89 18.06 -11.36
CA ILE A 58 5.92 17.19 -10.77
C ILE A 58 5.27 16.02 -10.02
N ASN A 59 4.20 16.30 -9.27
CA ASN A 59 3.44 15.29 -8.53
C ASN A 59 1.96 15.41 -8.87
N VAL A 60 1.61 15.06 -10.11
CA VAL A 60 0.25 15.22 -10.65
C VAL A 60 -0.78 14.51 -9.78
N GLY A 61 -1.87 15.23 -9.48
CA GLY A 61 -3.03 14.67 -8.77
C GLY A 61 -2.79 14.46 -7.27
N VAL A 62 -1.79 15.11 -6.67
CA VAL A 62 -1.63 15.09 -5.22
C VAL A 62 -2.70 15.96 -4.57
N VAL A 63 -3.49 15.37 -3.68
CA VAL A 63 -4.50 16.06 -2.88
C VAL A 63 -4.02 16.26 -1.45
N HIS A 64 -4.33 17.42 -0.87
CA HIS A 64 -4.10 17.64 0.55
C HIS A 64 -5.00 16.71 1.39
N VAL A 65 -4.41 16.08 2.41
CA VAL A 65 -5.11 15.18 3.34
C VAL A 65 -4.76 15.52 4.79
N ARG A 66 -5.45 14.89 5.75
CA ARG A 66 -5.17 15.11 7.19
C ARG A 66 -3.74 14.73 7.53
N ASP A 67 -3.08 15.49 8.41
CA ASP A 67 -1.67 15.24 8.78
C ASP A 67 -1.43 13.82 9.32
N GLY A 68 -2.42 13.25 10.02
CA GLY A 68 -2.37 11.89 10.53
C GLY A 68 -2.16 10.80 9.46
N GLU A 69 -2.51 11.05 8.19
CA GLU A 69 -2.20 10.12 7.09
C GLU A 69 -0.69 10.04 6.81
N CYS A 70 0.08 11.10 7.15
CA CYS A 70 1.53 11.15 7.04
C CYS A 70 2.26 10.75 8.32
N ARG A 71 1.61 10.11 9.31
CA ARG A 71 2.27 9.80 10.60
C ARG A 71 3.52 8.91 10.48
N THR A 72 3.63 8.10 9.42
CA THR A 72 4.77 7.22 9.15
C THR A 72 5.80 7.85 8.19
N VAL A 73 5.49 9.02 7.64
CA VAL A 73 6.37 9.79 6.74
C VAL A 73 7.29 10.64 7.60
N ARG A 74 8.58 10.28 7.62
CA ARG A 74 9.60 10.87 8.52
C ARG A 74 10.25 12.16 8.02
N GLY A 75 9.98 12.56 6.77
CA GLY A 75 10.62 13.72 6.16
C GLY A 75 9.76 14.33 5.06
N VAL A 76 10.23 15.46 4.52
CA VAL A 76 9.58 16.19 3.44
C VAL A 76 10.07 15.68 2.08
N GLY A 77 9.24 15.77 1.06
CA GLY A 77 9.62 15.43 -0.32
C GLY A 77 9.40 13.97 -0.71
N GLY A 78 9.60 13.70 -2.01
CA GLY A 78 9.28 12.40 -2.64
C GLY A 78 10.08 11.21 -2.14
N SER A 79 11.32 11.42 -1.67
CA SER A 79 12.18 10.35 -1.12
C SER A 79 11.61 9.72 0.16
N HIS A 80 10.85 10.50 0.92
CA HIS A 80 10.20 10.07 2.16
C HIS A 80 8.79 9.52 1.95
N ARG A 81 8.33 9.45 0.70
CA ARG A 81 6.98 8.97 0.37
C ARG A 81 6.75 7.56 0.90
N ARG A 82 5.62 7.34 1.57
CA ARG A 82 5.22 6.03 2.11
C ARG A 82 3.75 5.78 1.80
N PRO A 83 3.26 4.53 1.84
CA PRO A 83 1.82 4.29 1.85
C PRO A 83 1.15 5.13 2.93
N CYS A 84 0.05 5.82 2.60
CA CYS A 84 -0.69 6.62 3.57
C CYS A 84 -1.08 5.77 4.77
N TYR A 85 -0.93 6.33 5.96
CA TYR A 85 -1.38 5.66 7.16
C TYR A 85 -2.90 5.50 7.12
N ARG A 86 -3.34 4.25 7.23
CA ARG A 86 -4.74 3.90 7.43
C ARG A 86 -4.84 3.23 8.78
N ALA A 87 -5.66 3.81 9.65
CA ALA A 87 -5.98 3.17 10.91
C ALA A 87 -6.65 1.82 10.64
N CYS A 88 -6.41 0.87 11.55
CA CYS A 88 -7.16 -0.36 11.53
C CYS A 88 -8.64 -0.03 11.74
N PRO A 89 -9.55 -0.67 10.99
CA PRO A 89 -10.97 -0.57 11.31
C PRO A 89 -11.18 -0.99 12.78
N PRO A 90 -12.20 -0.48 13.48
CA PRO A 90 -12.43 -0.84 14.89
C PRO A 90 -12.61 -2.35 15.10
N ARG A 91 -13.18 -3.03 14.10
CA ARG A 91 -13.39 -4.48 14.10
C ARG A 91 -12.78 -5.11 12.85
N PRO A 92 -12.30 -6.37 12.92
CA PRO A 92 -11.83 -7.10 11.75
C PRO A 92 -12.91 -7.16 10.66
N VAL A 93 -12.50 -6.97 9.42
CA VAL A 93 -13.41 -7.04 8.27
C VAL A 93 -13.80 -8.50 8.03
N VAL A 94 -15.07 -8.79 7.72
CA VAL A 94 -15.47 -10.14 7.34
C VAL A 94 -14.84 -10.49 5.99
N CYS A 95 -13.98 -11.51 5.98
CA CYS A 95 -13.30 -11.94 4.77
C CYS A 95 -14.13 -12.97 4.01
N LYS A 96 -14.18 -12.84 2.69
CA LYS A 96 -14.76 -13.87 1.82
C LYS A 96 -14.06 -15.21 2.05
N GLN A 97 -14.83 -16.29 2.05
CA GLN A 97 -14.27 -17.64 2.05
C GLN A 97 -13.57 -17.90 0.72
N THR A 98 -12.48 -18.65 0.77
CA THR A 98 -11.65 -18.97 -0.40
C THR A 98 -11.29 -20.45 -0.35
N PRO A 99 -11.25 -21.14 -1.50
CA PRO A 99 -10.88 -22.55 -1.55
C PRO A 99 -9.41 -22.78 -1.16
N ALA A 100 -9.07 -24.02 -0.81
CA ALA A 100 -7.75 -24.39 -0.31
C ALA A 100 -6.59 -24.05 -1.28
N SER A 101 -6.85 -24.07 -2.58
CA SER A 101 -5.88 -23.68 -3.62
C SER A 101 -5.46 -22.22 -3.56
N GLN A 102 -6.29 -21.34 -2.98
CA GLN A 102 -6.02 -19.91 -2.86
C GLN A 102 -5.41 -19.52 -1.50
N HIS A 103 -5.24 -20.48 -0.60
CA HIS A 103 -4.61 -20.25 0.69
C HIS A 103 -3.18 -19.74 0.52
N ILE A 104 -2.82 -18.74 1.32
CA ILE A 104 -1.53 -18.09 1.28
C ILE A 104 -0.67 -18.53 2.46
N CYS A 105 0.61 -18.77 2.20
CA CYS A 105 1.60 -18.90 3.26
C CYS A 105 2.13 -17.52 3.65
N VAL A 106 2.24 -17.29 4.95
CA VAL A 106 2.77 -16.05 5.52
C VAL A 106 3.84 -16.39 6.54
N ARG A 107 4.82 -15.49 6.68
CA ARG A 107 5.91 -15.58 7.64
C ARG A 107 6.04 -14.31 8.47
N THR A 108 6.61 -14.44 9.65
CA THR A 108 7.05 -13.31 10.46
C THR A 108 8.23 -12.58 9.82
N ARG A 109 8.43 -11.32 10.22
CA ARG A 109 9.51 -10.47 9.68
C ARG A 109 10.91 -11.02 9.94
N ASN A 110 11.10 -11.75 11.04
CA ASN A 110 12.35 -12.41 11.41
C ASN A 110 12.51 -13.82 10.81
N ASN A 111 11.62 -14.25 9.90
CA ASN A 111 11.63 -15.54 9.23
C ASN A 111 11.48 -16.77 10.15
N ARG A 112 11.15 -16.61 11.43
CA ARG A 112 11.11 -17.74 12.38
C ARG A 112 9.83 -18.56 12.25
N GLU A 113 8.70 -17.87 12.19
CA GLU A 113 7.37 -18.49 12.20
C GLU A 113 6.65 -18.31 10.87
N CYS A 114 5.98 -19.37 10.45
CA CYS A 114 5.13 -19.47 9.27
C CYS A 114 3.72 -19.92 9.67
N LYS A 115 2.72 -19.46 8.92
CA LYS A 115 1.31 -19.84 9.08
C LYS A 115 0.60 -19.77 7.73
N VAL A 116 -0.46 -20.57 7.57
CA VAL A 116 -1.35 -20.50 6.41
C VAL A 116 -2.59 -19.67 6.75
N LEU A 117 -2.94 -18.75 5.86
CA LEU A 117 -4.15 -17.94 5.90
C LEU A 117 -4.97 -18.16 4.64
N ALA A 118 -6.28 -17.95 4.72
CA ALA A 118 -7.17 -18.22 3.60
C ALA A 118 -6.88 -17.27 2.43
N ASN A 119 -6.68 -15.98 2.72
CA ASN A 119 -6.49 -14.95 1.70
C ASN A 119 -5.88 -13.66 2.26
N ARG A 120 -5.72 -12.67 1.38
CA ARG A 120 -5.14 -11.36 1.71
C ARG A 120 -5.97 -10.54 2.71
N CYS A 121 -7.29 -10.74 2.75
CA CYS A 121 -8.13 -10.06 3.74
C CYS A 121 -7.79 -10.54 5.15
N GLN A 122 -7.65 -11.86 5.36
CA GLN A 122 -7.25 -12.41 6.65
C GLN A 122 -5.85 -11.92 7.08
N LEU A 123 -4.90 -11.85 6.13
CA LEU A 123 -3.58 -11.28 6.40
C LEU A 123 -3.66 -9.82 6.88
N ARG A 124 -4.49 -8.99 6.23
CA ARG A 124 -4.68 -7.60 6.64
C ARG A 124 -5.29 -7.52 8.03
N ASN A 125 -6.33 -8.29 8.31
CA ASN A 125 -6.95 -8.34 9.63
C ASN A 125 -5.94 -8.76 10.69
N GLN A 126 -5.17 -9.82 10.44
CA GLN A 126 -4.18 -10.30 11.40
C GLN A 126 -3.09 -9.26 11.63
N ASN A 127 -2.56 -8.60 10.59
CA ASN A 127 -1.56 -7.54 10.77
C ASN A 127 -2.12 -6.29 11.46
N CYS A 128 -3.41 -6.01 11.30
CA CYS A 128 -4.03 -4.86 11.94
C CYS A 128 -4.35 -5.10 13.42
N HIS A 129 -4.91 -6.27 13.73
CA HIS A 129 -5.54 -6.54 15.01
C HIS A 129 -4.71 -7.44 15.94
N ALA A 130 -3.77 -8.24 15.42
CA ALA A 130 -2.98 -9.11 16.26
C ALA A 130 -2.10 -8.31 17.23
N ARG A 131 -2.04 -8.78 18.47
CA ARG A 131 -1.12 -8.33 19.51
C ARG A 131 -0.33 -9.55 20.00
N PRO A 132 1.01 -9.53 19.97
CA PRO A 132 1.89 -8.48 19.43
C PRO A 132 1.77 -8.31 17.90
N ARG A 133 2.15 -7.13 17.39
CA ARG A 133 2.12 -6.81 15.95
C ARG A 133 3.26 -7.53 15.22
N ASN A 134 3.05 -8.82 14.92
CA ASN A 134 4.06 -9.66 14.29
C ASN A 134 4.31 -9.37 12.79
N ASN A 135 3.56 -8.42 12.19
CA ASN A 135 3.71 -7.94 10.82
C ASN A 135 4.04 -9.07 9.84
N TRP A 136 3.09 -9.99 9.68
CA TRP A 136 3.15 -11.12 8.78
C TRP A 136 3.31 -10.66 7.32
N LEU A 137 4.15 -11.36 6.59
CA LEU A 137 4.48 -11.11 5.20
C LEU A 137 4.17 -12.35 4.38
N ARG A 138 3.59 -12.17 3.19
CA ARG A 138 3.35 -13.29 2.27
C ARG A 138 4.68 -13.90 1.84
N THR A 139 4.72 -15.22 1.74
CA THR A 139 5.92 -15.97 1.35
C THR A 139 5.55 -17.18 0.49
N ASP A 140 6.56 -17.87 -0.05
CA ASP A 140 6.40 -19.12 -0.80
C ASP A 140 5.62 -20.17 0.01
N ARG A 141 4.61 -20.80 -0.62
CA ARG A 141 3.73 -21.82 -0.03
C ARG A 141 4.51 -22.99 0.56
N ARG A 142 5.64 -23.35 -0.05
CA ARG A 142 6.51 -24.43 0.40
C ARG A 142 7.04 -24.21 1.81
N ARG A 143 7.21 -22.95 2.27
CA ARG A 143 7.78 -22.65 3.60
C ARG A 143 6.84 -23.06 4.74
N CYS A 144 5.55 -23.12 4.45
CA CYS A 144 4.54 -23.61 5.38
C CYS A 144 4.44 -25.14 5.38
N GLY A 145 5.07 -25.85 4.44
CA GLY A 145 5.02 -27.31 4.34
C GLY A 145 3.58 -27.84 4.40
N LYS A 146 3.36 -28.79 5.33
CA LYS A 146 2.09 -29.46 5.57
C LYS A 146 1.06 -28.62 6.35
N LEU A 147 1.39 -27.40 6.77
CA LEU A 147 0.44 -26.54 7.47
C LEU A 147 -0.79 -26.24 6.61
N THR A 148 -1.93 -26.18 7.28
CA THR A 148 -3.26 -25.92 6.72
C THR A 148 -3.92 -24.71 7.39
N LEU A 149 -5.09 -24.32 6.88
CA LEU A 149 -5.83 -23.18 7.42
C LEU A 149 -6.33 -23.51 8.83
N GLY A 150 -6.09 -22.61 9.79
CA GLY A 150 -6.51 -22.78 11.18
C GLY A 150 -5.37 -23.21 12.10
N ASP A 151 -4.34 -23.84 11.56
CA ASP A 151 -3.16 -24.26 12.32
C ASP A 151 -2.51 -23.07 13.05
N LYS A 152 -1.90 -23.38 14.20
CA LYS A 152 -1.09 -22.43 14.95
C LYS A 152 0.18 -22.10 14.16
N PRO A 153 0.78 -20.91 14.35
CA PRO A 153 2.08 -20.63 13.76
C PRO A 153 3.12 -21.66 14.17
N HIS A 154 3.95 -22.08 13.22
CA HIS A 154 5.04 -23.03 13.43
C HIS A 154 6.32 -22.54 12.78
N ALA A 155 7.46 -23.18 13.09
CA ALA A 155 8.73 -22.83 12.47
C ALA A 155 8.64 -22.91 10.94
N CYS A 156 9.12 -21.86 10.25
CA CYS A 156 9.20 -21.87 8.79
C CYS A 156 10.17 -22.97 8.32
N LEU A 157 9.78 -23.70 7.27
CA LEU A 157 10.72 -24.56 6.57
C LEU A 157 11.80 -23.73 5.87
N ASN A 158 13.04 -24.15 6.03
CA ASN A 158 14.16 -23.62 5.28
C ASN A 158 14.09 -24.16 3.85
N ILE A 159 13.94 -23.24 2.91
CA ILE A 159 13.97 -23.57 1.49
C ILE A 159 15.19 -22.87 0.92
N PRO A 160 16.07 -23.61 0.21
CA PRO A 160 17.16 -22.99 -0.51
C PRO A 160 16.58 -21.94 -1.44
N ILE A 161 17.09 -20.71 -1.31
CA ILE A 161 16.83 -19.69 -2.31
C ILE A 161 17.59 -20.19 -3.54
N ILE A 162 16.88 -20.80 -4.49
CA ILE A 162 17.41 -20.94 -5.83
C ILE A 162 17.43 -19.52 -6.37
N THR A 163 18.53 -18.82 -6.12
CA THR A 163 18.87 -17.63 -6.89
C THR A 163 19.02 -18.16 -8.30
N ILE A 164 17.97 -17.99 -9.10
CA ILE A 164 18.14 -18.07 -10.55
C ILE A 164 19.09 -16.92 -10.83
N GLU A 165 20.38 -17.22 -10.96
CA GLU A 165 21.31 -16.25 -11.50
C GLU A 165 20.66 -15.72 -12.78
N PRO A 166 20.53 -14.39 -12.94
CA PRO A 166 20.04 -13.86 -14.19
C PRO A 166 20.95 -14.42 -15.26
N ARG A 167 20.41 -15.30 -16.11
CA ARG A 167 21.10 -15.78 -17.31
C ARG A 167 21.62 -14.52 -17.98
N THR A 168 22.93 -14.30 -17.91
CA THR A 168 23.62 -13.38 -18.79
C THR A 168 23.06 -13.65 -20.17
N PRO A 169 22.53 -12.63 -20.88
CA PRO A 169 22.06 -12.85 -22.24
C PRO A 169 23.25 -13.39 -23.00
N THR A 170 23.18 -14.67 -23.38
CA THR A 170 24.12 -15.27 -24.33
C THR A 170 24.03 -14.41 -25.56
N ARG A 171 25.03 -13.55 -25.72
CA ARG A 171 25.24 -12.68 -26.88
C ARG A 171 25.19 -13.58 -28.10
N SER A 172 24.09 -13.51 -28.84
CA SER A 172 23.96 -14.16 -30.13
C SER A 172 25.19 -13.78 -30.97
N PRO A 173 25.85 -14.74 -31.64
CA PRO A 173 26.97 -14.43 -32.50
C PRO A 173 26.52 -13.43 -33.58
N PRO A 174 27.34 -12.43 -33.93
CA PRO A 174 27.00 -11.48 -34.97
C PRO A 174 26.91 -12.23 -36.30
N CYS A 175 25.75 -12.17 -36.96
CA CYS A 175 25.59 -12.65 -38.32
C CYS A 175 26.46 -11.75 -39.23
N THR A 176 27.62 -12.27 -39.63
CA THR A 176 28.45 -11.70 -40.69
C THR A 176 27.82 -11.97 -42.06
N SER A 177 27.48 -10.89 -42.75
CA SER A 177 27.38 -10.69 -44.20
C SER A 177 27.53 -11.92 -45.13
N ASN A 178 26.46 -12.29 -45.86
CA ASN A 178 26.33 -12.00 -47.30
C ASN A 178 25.15 -12.78 -47.92
N SER A 179 24.35 -12.07 -48.73
CA SER A 179 23.43 -12.58 -49.76
C SER A 179 22.23 -13.48 -49.37
N LYS A 180 21.09 -12.84 -49.05
CA LYS A 180 19.71 -13.05 -49.61
C LYS A 180 18.62 -12.73 -48.56
N PRO A 181 17.46 -12.15 -48.96
CA PRO A 181 16.48 -11.62 -48.02
C PRO A 181 15.55 -12.72 -47.49
N CYS A 182 15.37 -12.77 -46.16
CA CYS A 182 14.30 -13.52 -45.52
C CYS A 182 13.00 -12.71 -45.62
N THR A 183 12.16 -13.04 -46.59
CA THR A 183 10.74 -12.69 -46.59
C THR A 183 9.96 -13.70 -45.76
N SER A 184 9.29 -13.25 -44.70
CA SER A 184 8.05 -13.89 -44.23
C SER A 184 7.20 -12.86 -43.49
N ASN A 185 6.18 -12.39 -44.20
CA ASN A 185 4.98 -11.75 -43.68
C ASN A 185 4.37 -12.54 -42.54
N SER A 186 3.85 -11.84 -41.52
CA SER A 186 2.48 -12.01 -41.01
C SER A 186 2.15 -10.87 -40.05
N ASN A 187 1.34 -9.93 -40.57
CA ASN A 187 0.62 -8.92 -39.81
C ASN A 187 -0.34 -9.58 -38.80
N SER A 188 -0.57 -8.95 -37.65
CA SER A 188 -1.80 -8.16 -37.42
C SER A 188 -2.08 -7.99 -35.93
N CYS A 189 -2.26 -6.72 -35.56
CA CYS A 189 -3.01 -6.26 -34.42
C CYS A 189 -4.44 -6.81 -34.46
N ASN A 190 -5.00 -7.23 -33.32
CA ASN A 190 -6.44 -7.23 -33.13
C ASN A 190 -6.76 -6.48 -31.83
N SER A 191 -7.33 -5.29 -32.03
CA SER A 191 -8.28 -4.68 -31.11
C SER A 191 -9.64 -5.31 -31.39
N ASP A 192 -10.38 -5.71 -30.36
CA ASP A 192 -11.82 -5.90 -30.50
C ASP A 192 -12.56 -5.40 -29.25
N SER A 193 -13.52 -4.54 -29.53
CA SER A 193 -14.54 -3.99 -28.64
C SER A 193 -15.83 -4.81 -28.76
N ASN A 194 -16.71 -4.58 -27.78
CA ASN A 194 -18.15 -4.85 -27.73
C ASN A 194 -18.61 -6.25 -27.31
N SER A 195 -19.17 -6.31 -26.09
CA SER A 195 -20.62 -6.29 -25.88
C SER A 195 -20.96 -5.74 -24.49
#